data_AF-A0A945CD76-F1
#
_entry.id   AF-A0A945CD76-F1
#
_cell.length_a   1.000
_cell.length_b   1.000
_cell.length_c   1.000
_cell.angle_alpha   90.00
_cell.angle_beta   90.00
_cell.angle_gamma   90.00
#
_symmetry.space_group_name_H-M   'P 1'
#
loop_
_entity.id
_entity.type
_entity.pdbx_description
1 polymer ?
#
loop_
_entity_poly.entity_id
_entity_poly.type
_entity_poly.pdbx_seq_one_letter_code
_entity_poly.pdbx_strand_id
1 'polypeptide(L)'
;MNKLNETRRKGAKTLYALAIIAVAVYVGFTPLYNLIGGGVAGAVIGSSFGAIFVIILTMYLLNKQTEIEQESKRGEKVFEEKMKIYWNIFESIQIMLEDGKISKEDEMQKLPFVMLKLLTIGNDTVIEAFQKVYDSINHIFNEKPLEDEVVISDEARMEIMDFLGEFANECRVDLGVSDEKVQAQLFQATQASITKSGNLLSTKNADVAEPDNPVTHEARVSISNDEYEIKRYKKGHIRIFDSNNEICSSSKAILRDVNREYNLGFLEDPHFKYKNTRWIGLEIIKKLNQQEK
;
A
#
# COMPACT_ATOMS: atom_id res chain seq x y z
N MET A 1 -1.73 -18.62 19.10
CA MET A 1 -0.99 -19.89 19.30
C MET A 1 0.13 -19.93 18.27
N ASN A 2 1.37 -20.19 18.69
CA ASN A 2 2.55 -20.07 17.83
C ASN A 2 2.55 -21.18 16.75
N LYS A 3 2.63 -20.82 15.45
CA LYS A 3 2.54 -21.74 14.28
C LYS A 3 3.53 -22.92 14.40
N LEU A 4 4.69 -22.70 15.02
CA LEU A 4 5.69 -23.73 15.31
C LEU A 4 5.17 -24.88 16.19
N ASN A 5 4.31 -24.58 17.17
CA ASN A 5 3.76 -25.59 18.07
C ASN A 5 2.69 -26.45 17.40
N GLU A 6 1.92 -25.89 16.46
CA GLU A 6 0.97 -26.66 15.66
C GLU A 6 1.67 -27.62 14.71
N THR A 7 2.75 -27.19 14.06
CA THR A 7 3.57 -28.03 13.18
C THR A 7 4.20 -29.20 13.95
N ARG A 8 4.75 -28.96 15.14
CA ARG A 8 5.27 -30.04 16.02
C ARG A 8 4.18 -31.02 16.46
N ARG A 9 2.99 -30.52 16.80
CA ARG A 9 1.85 -31.36 17.20
C ARG A 9 1.32 -32.21 16.04
N LYS A 10 1.31 -31.67 14.81
CA LYS A 10 0.98 -32.43 13.60
C LYS A 10 2.01 -33.54 13.35
N GLY A 11 3.31 -33.25 13.47
CA GLY A 11 4.37 -34.24 13.36
C GLY A 11 4.26 -35.38 14.38
N ALA A 12 3.97 -35.06 15.65
CA ALA A 12 3.78 -36.06 16.70
C ALA A 12 2.57 -36.97 16.42
N LYS A 13 1.44 -36.42 15.95
CA LYS A 13 0.26 -37.21 15.58
C LYS A 13 0.54 -38.21 14.45
N THR A 14 1.31 -37.80 13.45
CA THR A 14 1.72 -38.69 12.35
C THR A 14 2.59 -39.84 12.86
N LEU A 15 3.52 -39.56 13.79
CA LEU A 15 4.36 -40.59 14.40
C LEU A 15 3.53 -41.61 15.21
N TYR A 16 2.56 -41.13 16.00
CA TYR A 16 1.64 -42.02 16.73
C TYR A 16 0.79 -42.88 15.80
N ALA A 17 0.29 -42.31 14.70
CA ALA A 17 -0.47 -43.07 13.70
C ALA A 17 0.38 -44.18 13.07
N LEU A 18 1.64 -43.90 12.71
CA LEU A 18 2.57 -44.90 12.18
C LEU A 18 2.86 -46.02 13.19
N ALA A 19 3.04 -45.69 14.48
CA ALA A 19 3.26 -46.68 15.52
C ALA A 19 2.05 -47.61 15.71
N ILE A 20 0.83 -47.06 15.70
CA ILE A 20 -0.41 -47.84 15.81
C ILE A 20 -0.56 -48.78 14.61
N ILE A 21 -0.29 -48.29 13.39
CA ILE A 21 -0.34 -49.12 12.17
C ILE A 21 0.67 -50.27 12.27
N ALA A 22 1.91 -50.00 12.72
CA ALA A 22 2.93 -51.03 12.86
C ALA A 22 2.51 -52.14 13.85
N VAL A 23 1.95 -51.76 15.00
CA VAL A 23 1.44 -52.72 16.00
C VAL A 23 0.25 -53.51 15.46
N ALA A 24 -0.70 -52.84 14.79
CA ALA A 24 -1.88 -53.49 14.22
C ALA A 24 -1.52 -54.50 13.11
N VAL A 25 -0.54 -54.15 12.26
CA VAL A 25 0.01 -55.04 11.24
C VAL A 25 0.68 -56.24 11.89
N TYR A 26 1.56 -56.03 12.88
CA TYR A 26 2.24 -57.13 13.58
C TYR A 26 1.25 -58.11 14.21
N VAL A 27 0.29 -57.61 14.99
CA VAL A 27 -0.71 -58.45 15.67
C VAL A 27 -1.67 -59.11 14.68
N GLY A 28 -2.15 -58.37 13.67
CA GLY A 28 -3.14 -58.87 12.70
C GLY A 28 -2.60 -59.97 11.77
N PHE A 29 -1.32 -59.92 11.39
CA PHE A 29 -0.74 -60.90 10.48
C PHE A 29 -0.10 -62.11 11.19
N THR A 30 0.19 -62.02 12.49
CA THR A 30 0.78 -63.13 13.27
C THR A 30 -0.02 -64.45 13.17
N PRO A 31 -1.37 -64.47 13.29
CA PRO A 31 -2.16 -65.71 13.15
C PRO A 31 -2.06 -66.33 11.76
N LEU A 32 -1.95 -65.49 10.72
CA LEU A 32 -1.85 -65.93 9.33
C LEU A 32 -0.51 -66.65 9.08
N TYR A 33 0.59 -66.12 9.62
CA TYR A 33 1.91 -66.75 9.54
C TYR A 33 1.96 -68.10 10.29
N ASN A 34 1.28 -68.20 11.43
CA ASN A 34 1.19 -69.46 12.18
C ASN A 34 0.38 -70.52 11.42
N LEU A 35 -0.63 -70.13 10.62
CA LEU A 35 -1.50 -71.05 9.88
C LEU A 35 -0.87 -71.60 8.59
N ILE A 36 -0.07 -70.80 7.88
CA ILE A 36 0.58 -71.20 6.62
C ILE A 36 1.66 -72.27 6.85
N GLY A 37 2.24 -72.30 8.05
CA GLY A 37 3.40 -73.13 8.37
C GLY A 37 4.67 -72.59 7.68
N GLY A 38 5.78 -72.55 8.42
CA GLY A 38 7.05 -72.03 7.89
C GLY A 38 7.53 -72.77 6.61
N GLY A 39 8.47 -72.16 5.90
CA GLY A 39 9.03 -72.71 4.65
C GLY A 39 8.89 -71.74 3.47
N VAL A 40 9.05 -72.25 2.25
CA VAL A 40 9.07 -71.42 1.02
C VAL A 40 7.75 -70.69 0.80
N ALA A 41 6.60 -71.33 1.04
CA ALA A 41 5.28 -70.70 0.88
C ALA A 41 5.06 -69.53 1.85
N GLY A 42 5.45 -69.69 3.12
CA GLY A 42 5.40 -68.62 4.12
C GLY A 42 6.33 -67.45 3.78
N ALA A 43 7.52 -67.74 3.24
CA ALA A 43 8.45 -66.71 2.78
C ALA A 43 7.91 -65.90 1.59
N VAL A 44 7.28 -66.56 0.60
CA VAL A 44 6.69 -65.90 -0.58
C VAL A 44 5.48 -65.04 -0.20
N ILE A 45 4.60 -65.55 0.66
CA ILE A 45 3.43 -64.80 1.13
C ILE A 45 3.87 -63.60 1.98
N GLY A 46 4.82 -63.80 2.90
CA GLY A 46 5.34 -62.71 3.73
C GLY A 46 6.04 -61.62 2.92
N SER A 47 6.83 -62.02 1.92
CA SER A 47 7.47 -61.07 1.00
C SER A 47 6.44 -60.28 0.18
N SER A 48 5.37 -60.94 -0.29
CA SER A 48 4.30 -60.28 -1.06
C SER A 48 3.52 -59.27 -0.21
N PHE A 49 3.16 -59.63 1.03
CA PHE A 49 2.50 -58.69 1.94
C PHE A 49 3.40 -57.53 2.34
N GLY A 50 4.69 -57.80 2.59
CA GLY A 50 5.68 -56.75 2.84
C GLY A 50 5.78 -55.77 1.66
N ALA A 51 5.84 -56.29 0.43
CA ALA A 51 5.87 -55.48 -0.77
C ALA A 51 4.59 -54.64 -0.96
N ILE A 52 3.40 -55.24 -0.81
CA ILE A 52 2.11 -54.53 -0.89
C ILE A 52 2.02 -53.44 0.17
N PHE A 53 2.42 -53.75 1.41
CA PHE A 53 2.41 -52.77 2.50
C PHE A 53 3.34 -51.59 2.20
N VAL A 54 4.57 -51.86 1.73
CA VAL A 54 5.51 -50.81 1.32
C VAL A 54 4.94 -49.96 0.18
N ILE A 55 4.32 -50.55 -0.83
CA ILE A 55 3.71 -49.82 -1.95
C ILE A 55 2.56 -48.91 -1.48
N ILE A 56 1.68 -49.41 -0.61
CA ILE A 56 0.57 -48.62 -0.06
C ILE A 56 1.12 -47.47 0.79
N LEU A 57 2.13 -47.75 1.64
CA LEU A 57 2.76 -46.74 2.48
C LEU A 57 3.46 -45.66 1.65
N THR A 58 4.21 -46.04 0.62
CA THR A 58 4.88 -45.06 -0.27
C THR A 58 3.86 -44.23 -1.03
N MET A 59 2.79 -44.83 -1.56
CA MET A 59 1.70 -44.10 -2.21
C MET A 59 1.03 -43.11 -1.25
N TYR A 60 0.77 -43.51 0.01
CA TYR A 60 0.22 -42.62 1.03
C TYR A 60 1.15 -41.45 1.35
N LEU A 61 2.44 -41.71 1.56
CA LEU A 61 3.45 -40.68 1.85
C LEU A 61 3.61 -39.71 0.67
N LEU A 62 3.68 -40.22 -0.56
CA LEU A 62 3.76 -39.39 -1.76
C LEU A 62 2.54 -38.48 -1.90
N ASN A 63 1.33 -39.02 -1.76
CA ASN A 63 0.10 -38.23 -1.82
C ASN A 63 0.06 -37.14 -0.74
N LYS A 64 0.57 -37.43 0.47
CA LYS A 64 0.64 -36.42 1.53
C LYS A 64 1.69 -35.35 1.26
N GLN A 65 2.84 -35.72 0.72
CA GLN A 65 3.86 -34.75 0.32
C GLN A 65 3.36 -33.85 -0.80
N THR A 66 2.68 -34.40 -1.81
CA THR A 66 2.12 -33.62 -2.92
C THR A 66 0.99 -32.69 -2.46
N GLU A 67 0.12 -33.12 -1.54
CA GLU A 67 -0.90 -32.27 -0.91
C GLU A 67 -0.26 -31.08 -0.19
N ILE A 68 0.76 -31.34 0.65
CA ILE A 68 1.50 -30.28 1.37
C ILE A 68 2.18 -29.31 0.38
N GLU A 69 2.79 -29.82 -0.69
CA GLU A 69 3.44 -28.99 -1.70
C GLU A 69 2.43 -28.13 -2.47
N GLN A 70 1.27 -28.68 -2.81
CA GLN A 70 0.19 -27.93 -3.46
C GLN A 70 -0.38 -26.84 -2.53
N GLU A 71 -0.60 -27.15 -1.26
CA GLU A 71 -1.01 -26.15 -0.26
C GLU A 71 0.05 -25.05 -0.11
N SER A 72 1.33 -25.42 -0.08
CA SER A 72 2.44 -24.46 -0.01
C SER A 72 2.47 -23.54 -1.23
N LYS A 73 2.38 -24.10 -2.44
CA LYS A 73 2.34 -23.34 -3.70
C LYS A 73 1.12 -22.42 -3.78
N ARG A 74 -0.03 -22.90 -3.30
CA ARG A 74 -1.24 -22.07 -3.19
C ARG A 74 -1.01 -20.93 -2.20
N GLY A 75 -0.42 -21.21 -1.05
CA GLY A 75 -0.09 -20.22 -0.02
C GLY A 75 0.86 -19.14 -0.54
N GLU A 76 1.89 -19.53 -1.29
CA GLU A 76 2.84 -18.62 -1.95
C GLU A 76 2.13 -17.69 -2.95
N LYS A 77 1.31 -18.24 -3.85
CA LYS A 77 0.53 -17.42 -4.79
C LYS A 77 -0.44 -16.47 -4.10
N VAL A 78 -1.11 -16.92 -3.04
CA VAL A 78 -2.00 -16.05 -2.25
C VAL A 78 -1.20 -14.93 -1.59
N PHE A 79 -0.02 -15.24 -1.04
CA PHE A 79 0.88 -14.23 -0.46
C PHE A 79 1.29 -13.17 -1.50
N GLU A 80 1.68 -13.59 -2.70
CA GLU A 80 2.05 -12.66 -3.78
C GLU A 80 0.89 -11.74 -4.18
N GLU A 81 -0.32 -12.29 -4.34
CA GLU A 81 -1.50 -11.50 -4.69
C GLU A 81 -1.92 -10.54 -3.56
N LYS A 82 -1.82 -10.97 -2.28
CA LYS A 82 -2.02 -10.09 -1.11
C LYS A 82 -1.07 -8.90 -1.19
N MET A 83 0.22 -9.18 -1.39
CA MET A 83 1.25 -8.16 -1.46
C MET A 83 0.96 -7.14 -2.58
N LYS A 84 0.56 -7.59 -3.78
CA LYS A 84 0.17 -6.69 -4.88
C LYS A 84 -0.99 -5.77 -4.50
N ILE A 85 -2.04 -6.30 -3.86
CA ILE A 85 -3.20 -5.50 -3.46
C ILE A 85 -2.80 -4.49 -2.38
N TYR A 86 -1.98 -4.90 -1.40
CA TYR A 86 -1.54 -4.01 -0.33
C TYR A 86 -0.68 -2.87 -0.88
N TRP A 87 0.26 -3.15 -1.77
CA TRP A 87 1.04 -2.11 -2.44
C TRP A 87 0.19 -1.20 -3.31
N ASN A 88 -0.79 -1.73 -4.04
CA ASN A 88 -1.70 -0.93 -4.85
C ASN A 88 -2.50 0.08 -4.00
N ILE A 89 -2.89 -0.31 -2.78
CA ILE A 89 -3.50 0.61 -1.81
C ILE A 89 -2.54 1.75 -1.48
N PHE A 90 -1.29 1.44 -1.09
CA PHE A 90 -0.30 2.48 -0.77
C PHE A 90 -0.04 3.42 -1.96
N GLU A 91 0.11 2.88 -3.16
CA GLU A 91 0.31 3.67 -4.39
C GLU A 91 -0.88 4.56 -4.70
N SER A 92 -2.11 4.04 -4.60
CA SER A 92 -3.33 4.80 -4.87
C SER A 92 -3.48 5.97 -3.90
N ILE A 93 -3.24 5.74 -2.60
CA ILE A 93 -3.29 6.79 -1.58
C ILE A 93 -2.12 7.77 -1.75
N GLN A 94 -0.92 7.30 -2.11
CA GLN A 94 0.23 8.16 -2.35
C GLN A 94 -0.06 9.17 -3.48
N ILE A 95 -0.58 8.70 -4.61
CA ILE A 95 -0.90 9.57 -5.76
C ILE A 95 -1.88 10.67 -5.34
N MET A 96 -2.97 10.30 -4.65
CA MET A 96 -3.96 11.24 -4.10
C MET A 96 -3.37 12.22 -3.07
N LEU A 97 -2.40 11.80 -2.27
CA LEU A 97 -1.75 12.72 -1.31
C LEU A 97 -0.65 13.58 -1.97
N GLU A 98 -0.15 13.20 -3.14
CA GLU A 98 0.81 13.97 -3.93
C GLU A 98 0.13 15.10 -4.70
N ASP A 99 -1.05 14.87 -5.27
CA ASP A 99 -1.86 15.91 -5.91
C ASP A 99 -2.61 16.80 -4.89
N GLY A 100 -2.84 16.29 -3.68
CA GLY A 100 -3.48 17.02 -2.58
C GLY A 100 -4.99 17.22 -2.78
N LYS A 101 -5.61 16.41 -3.64
CA LYS A 101 -7.04 16.49 -3.96
C LYS A 101 -7.66 15.10 -4.03
N ILE A 102 -8.97 15.04 -3.87
CA ILE A 102 -9.77 13.83 -4.09
C ILE A 102 -10.67 14.11 -5.29
N SER A 103 -10.44 13.41 -6.39
CA SER A 103 -11.28 13.49 -7.59
C SER A 103 -12.41 12.47 -7.56
N LYS A 104 -13.58 12.92 -8.00
CA LYS A 104 -14.76 12.08 -8.17
C LYS A 104 -14.59 11.01 -9.25
N GLU A 105 -13.91 11.36 -10.36
CA GLU A 105 -13.76 10.47 -11.51
C GLU A 105 -12.60 9.48 -11.34
N ASP A 106 -11.57 9.87 -10.58
CA ASP A 106 -10.39 9.04 -10.35
C ASP A 106 -10.45 8.26 -9.03
N GLU A 107 -10.26 8.91 -7.89
CA GLU A 107 -10.13 8.22 -6.61
C GLU A 107 -11.46 7.62 -6.15
N MET A 108 -12.54 8.40 -6.20
CA MET A 108 -13.84 7.96 -5.69
C MET A 108 -14.46 6.83 -6.51
N GLN A 109 -14.09 6.68 -7.79
CA GLN A 109 -14.47 5.51 -8.58
C GLN A 109 -13.53 4.31 -8.36
N LYS A 110 -12.23 4.53 -8.19
CA LYS A 110 -11.22 3.46 -8.09
C LYS A 110 -11.13 2.83 -6.70
N LEU A 111 -11.15 3.63 -5.63
CA LEU A 111 -10.99 3.17 -4.25
C LEU A 111 -12.03 2.10 -3.83
N PRO A 112 -13.32 2.19 -4.21
CA PRO A 112 -14.28 1.11 -3.96
C PRO A 112 -13.83 -0.24 -4.54
N PHE A 113 -13.26 -0.27 -5.76
CA PHE A 113 -12.76 -1.51 -6.35
C PHE A 113 -11.53 -2.04 -5.61
N VAL A 114 -10.68 -1.16 -5.09
CA VAL A 114 -9.54 -1.56 -4.27
C VAL A 114 -10.02 -2.17 -2.95
N MET A 115 -11.04 -1.60 -2.31
CA MET A 115 -11.70 -2.18 -1.13
C MET A 115 -12.31 -3.56 -1.43
N LEU A 116 -13.02 -3.71 -2.55
CA LEU A 116 -13.58 -5.00 -2.96
C LEU A 116 -12.48 -6.05 -3.19
N LYS A 117 -11.35 -5.69 -3.80
CA LYS A 117 -10.20 -6.59 -3.95
C LYS A 117 -9.63 -6.98 -2.59
N LEU A 118 -9.54 -6.04 -1.65
CA LEU A 118 -9.09 -6.32 -0.29
C LEU A 118 -9.98 -7.34 0.41
N LEU A 119 -11.30 -7.21 0.31
CA LEU A 119 -12.27 -8.17 0.88
C LEU A 119 -12.07 -9.61 0.38
N THR A 120 -11.54 -9.81 -0.83
CA THR A 120 -11.35 -11.17 -1.37
C THR A 120 -10.16 -11.92 -0.78
N ILE A 121 -9.17 -11.21 -0.21
CA ILE A 121 -7.88 -11.82 0.13
C ILE A 121 -7.35 -11.40 1.50
N GLY A 122 -7.71 -10.22 1.98
CA GLY A 122 -7.35 -9.70 3.29
C GLY A 122 -8.08 -10.44 4.40
N ASN A 123 -7.47 -10.47 5.58
CA ASN A 123 -8.16 -10.90 6.79
C ASN A 123 -9.00 -9.74 7.36
N ASP A 124 -9.87 -10.06 8.33
CA ASP A 124 -10.79 -9.09 8.91
C ASP A 124 -10.07 -7.86 9.50
N THR A 125 -8.92 -8.04 10.16
CA THR A 125 -8.21 -6.92 10.80
C THR A 125 -7.58 -5.97 9.78
N VAL A 126 -7.07 -6.49 8.67
CA VAL A 126 -6.56 -5.69 7.55
C VAL A 126 -7.71 -4.93 6.88
N ILE A 127 -8.86 -5.57 6.69
CA ILE A 127 -10.06 -4.95 6.12
C ILE A 127 -10.54 -3.81 7.02
N GLU A 128 -10.68 -4.05 8.33
CA GLU A 128 -11.07 -3.04 9.31
C GLU A 128 -10.10 -1.85 9.32
N ALA A 129 -8.80 -2.10 9.24
CA ALA A 129 -7.81 -1.03 9.22
C ALA A 129 -7.87 -0.19 7.93
N PHE A 130 -8.05 -0.81 6.76
CA PHE A 130 -8.22 -0.06 5.53
C PHE A 130 -9.56 0.69 5.49
N GLN A 131 -10.60 0.15 6.11
CA GLN A 131 -11.89 0.80 6.19
C GLN A 131 -11.79 2.17 6.88
N LYS A 132 -10.96 2.33 7.91
CA LYS A 132 -10.71 3.64 8.52
C LYS A 132 -10.12 4.65 7.54
N VAL A 133 -9.16 4.23 6.71
CA VAL A 133 -8.58 5.06 5.65
C VAL A 133 -9.67 5.47 4.65
N TYR A 134 -10.46 4.50 4.20
CA TYR A 134 -11.53 4.70 3.24
C TYR A 134 -12.63 5.64 3.76
N ASP A 135 -13.02 5.48 5.02
CA ASP A 135 -14.03 6.32 5.68
C ASP A 135 -13.54 7.76 5.85
N SER A 136 -12.26 7.97 6.21
CA SER A 136 -11.66 9.32 6.28
C SER A 136 -11.69 10.02 4.90
N ILE A 137 -11.32 9.31 3.83
CA ILE A 137 -11.38 9.85 2.45
C ILE A 137 -12.81 10.20 2.06
N ASN A 138 -13.75 9.30 2.29
CA ASN A 138 -15.17 9.54 2.01
C ASN A 138 -15.72 10.72 2.81
N HIS A 139 -15.30 10.88 4.06
CA HIS A 139 -15.73 11.99 4.90
C HIS A 139 -15.31 13.33 4.27
N ILE A 140 -14.02 13.48 3.93
CA ILE A 140 -13.48 14.69 3.29
C ILE A 140 -14.22 15.01 1.99
N PHE A 141 -14.44 14.01 1.13
CA PHE A 141 -15.14 14.23 -0.13
C PHE A 141 -16.61 14.66 0.08
N ASN A 142 -17.30 14.04 1.04
CA ASN A 142 -18.73 14.31 1.30
C ASN A 142 -18.98 15.65 1.99
N GLU A 143 -17.98 16.33 2.55
CA GLU A 143 -18.12 17.70 3.05
C GLU A 143 -18.41 18.70 1.92
N LYS A 144 -18.02 18.37 0.68
CA LYS A 144 -18.22 19.21 -0.50
C LYS A 144 -18.85 18.44 -1.67
N PRO A 145 -20.11 17.99 -1.53
CA PRO A 145 -20.74 17.04 -2.46
C PRO A 145 -21.03 17.58 -3.86
N LEU A 146 -20.88 18.88 -4.06
CA LEU A 146 -21.10 19.57 -5.35
C LEU A 146 -19.80 19.79 -6.13
N GLU A 147 -18.63 19.56 -5.52
CA GLU A 147 -17.33 19.70 -6.17
C GLU A 147 -16.90 18.36 -6.78
N ASP A 148 -16.39 18.37 -8.01
CA ASP A 148 -15.83 17.17 -8.64
C ASP A 148 -14.38 16.89 -8.18
N GLU A 149 -13.71 17.88 -7.60
CA GLU A 149 -12.41 17.76 -6.94
C GLU A 149 -12.43 18.45 -5.57
N VAL A 150 -12.05 17.74 -4.50
CA VAL A 150 -12.00 18.28 -3.14
C VAL A 150 -10.57 18.37 -2.65
N VAL A 151 -10.13 19.56 -2.21
CA VAL A 151 -8.78 19.76 -1.66
C VAL A 151 -8.64 19.11 -0.29
N ILE A 152 -7.54 18.38 -0.08
CA ILE A 152 -7.22 17.71 1.19
C ILE A 152 -6.51 18.72 2.11
N SER A 153 -7.06 18.96 3.30
CA SER A 153 -6.40 19.78 4.32
C SER A 153 -5.16 19.09 4.90
N ASP A 154 -4.27 19.86 5.52
CA ASP A 154 -3.08 19.30 6.17
C ASP A 154 -3.45 18.38 7.34
N GLU A 155 -4.52 18.71 8.08
CA GLU A 155 -5.06 17.89 9.15
C GLU A 155 -5.57 16.55 8.62
N ALA A 156 -6.38 16.57 7.56
CA ALA A 156 -6.91 15.38 6.91
C ALA A 156 -5.80 14.50 6.32
N ARG A 157 -4.77 15.13 5.72
CA ARG A 157 -3.58 14.43 5.24
C ARG A 157 -2.87 13.68 6.36
N MET A 158 -2.69 14.30 7.52
CA MET A 158 -2.06 13.65 8.67
C MET A 158 -2.90 12.48 9.19
N GLU A 159 -4.22 12.64 9.28
CA GLU A 159 -5.12 11.58 9.71
C GLU A 159 -5.09 10.37 8.75
N ILE A 160 -5.18 10.59 7.44
CA ILE A 160 -5.07 9.52 6.43
C ILE A 160 -3.73 8.79 6.58
N MET A 161 -2.62 9.51 6.77
CA MET A 161 -1.31 8.90 6.96
C MET A 161 -1.24 8.06 8.23
N ASP A 162 -1.89 8.49 9.30
CA ASP A 162 -1.93 7.74 10.55
C ASP A 162 -2.70 6.42 10.41
N PHE A 163 -3.89 6.45 9.79
CA PHE A 163 -4.64 5.24 9.48
C PHE A 163 -3.90 4.32 8.51
N LEU A 164 -3.17 4.87 7.54
CA LEU A 164 -2.36 4.07 6.62
C LEU A 164 -1.19 3.37 7.35
N GLY A 165 -0.65 3.99 8.39
CA GLY A 165 0.33 3.37 9.30
C GLY A 165 -0.26 2.20 10.09
N GLU A 166 -1.49 2.34 10.60
CA GLU A 166 -2.20 1.23 11.26
C GLU A 166 -2.45 0.06 10.30
N PHE A 167 -2.91 0.37 9.09
CA PHE A 167 -3.10 -0.61 8.01
C PHE A 167 -1.80 -1.35 7.68
N ALA A 168 -0.67 -0.66 7.59
CA ALA A 168 0.63 -1.28 7.34
C ALA A 168 1.03 -2.32 8.41
N ASN A 169 0.69 -2.05 9.68
CA ASN A 169 0.93 -2.99 10.77
C ASN A 169 0.09 -4.26 10.65
N GLU A 170 -1.19 -4.13 10.28
CA GLU A 170 -2.05 -5.30 10.05
C GLU A 170 -1.56 -6.12 8.85
N CYS A 171 -1.17 -5.45 7.75
CA CYS A 171 -0.60 -6.11 6.57
C CYS A 171 0.65 -6.92 6.89
N ARG A 172 1.54 -6.41 7.77
CA ARG A 172 2.75 -7.12 8.21
C ARG A 172 2.42 -8.45 8.88
N VAL A 173 1.40 -8.45 9.74
CA VAL A 173 0.95 -9.64 10.48
C VAL A 173 0.23 -10.61 9.55
N ASP A 174 -0.67 -10.11 8.70
CA ASP A 174 -1.43 -10.93 7.76
C ASP A 174 -0.54 -11.62 6.70
N LEU A 175 0.47 -10.92 6.20
CA LEU A 175 1.48 -11.49 5.31
C LEU A 175 2.38 -12.52 6.02
N GLY A 176 2.35 -12.59 7.35
CA GLY A 176 3.22 -13.48 8.12
C GLY A 176 4.69 -13.07 8.09
N VAL A 177 4.99 -11.80 7.80
CA VAL A 177 6.35 -11.24 7.92
C VAL A 177 6.80 -11.23 9.38
N SER A 178 5.84 -11.09 10.30
CA SER A 178 6.03 -11.25 11.74
C SER A 178 4.72 -11.71 12.37
N ASP A 179 4.80 -12.45 13.47
CA ASP A 179 3.62 -12.85 14.24
C ASP A 179 3.06 -11.70 15.10
N GLU A 180 3.78 -10.57 15.17
CA GLU A 180 3.42 -9.41 15.98
C GLU A 180 3.50 -8.12 15.16
N LYS A 181 2.72 -7.12 15.59
CA LYS A 181 2.79 -5.75 15.06
C LYS A 181 4.15 -5.13 15.37
N VAL A 182 4.49 -4.04 14.69
CA VAL A 182 5.68 -3.25 15.06
C VAL A 182 5.55 -2.79 16.52
N GLN A 183 6.66 -2.87 17.26
CA GLN A 183 6.70 -2.45 18.66
C GLN A 183 6.18 -1.02 18.80
N ALA A 184 5.29 -0.80 19.78
CA ALA A 184 4.55 0.45 19.91
C ALA A 184 5.45 1.71 19.96
N GLN A 185 6.58 1.64 20.67
CA GLN A 185 7.53 2.75 20.74
C GLN A 185 8.18 3.06 19.38
N LEU A 186 8.59 2.02 18.64
CA LEU A 186 9.17 2.17 17.30
C LEU A 186 8.14 2.70 16.31
N PHE A 187 6.90 2.20 16.40
CA PHE A 187 5.80 2.66 15.56
C PHE A 187 5.49 4.15 15.80
N GLN A 188 5.31 4.55 17.06
CA GLN A 188 5.08 5.95 17.42
C GLN A 188 6.23 6.87 17.02
N ALA A 189 7.49 6.46 17.22
CA ALA A 189 8.65 7.24 16.80
C ALA A 189 8.72 7.43 15.28
N THR A 190 8.36 6.39 14.52
CA THR A 190 8.30 6.43 13.06
C THR A 190 7.17 7.36 12.60
N GLN A 191 5.99 7.23 13.20
CA GLN A 191 4.83 8.09 12.92
C GLN A 191 5.14 9.56 13.19
N ALA A 192 5.73 9.87 14.35
CA ALA A 192 6.15 11.23 14.68
C ALA A 192 7.17 11.80 13.67
N SER A 193 8.07 10.96 13.15
CA SER A 193 9.05 11.37 12.12
C SER A 193 8.38 11.66 10.77
N ILE A 194 7.35 10.88 10.41
CA ILE A 194 6.52 11.11 9.22
C ILE A 194 5.71 12.40 9.38
N THR A 195 5.01 12.60 10.51
CA THR A 195 4.25 13.82 10.80
C THR A 195 5.13 15.06 10.75
N LYS A 196 6.32 15.01 11.37
CA LYS A 196 7.30 16.11 11.30
C LYS A 196 7.69 16.42 9.85
N SER A 197 7.85 15.41 9.02
CA SER A 197 8.17 15.59 7.60
C SER A 197 6.99 16.20 6.82
N GLY A 198 5.75 15.81 7.14
CA GLY A 198 4.53 16.42 6.60
C GLY A 198 4.41 17.91 6.93
N ASN A 199 4.66 18.29 8.19
CA ASN A 199 4.61 19.70 8.63
C ASN A 199 5.69 20.59 7.96
N LEU A 200 6.84 20.01 7.58
CA LEU A 200 7.85 20.71 6.80
C LEU A 200 7.42 20.93 5.33
N LEU A 201 6.48 20.15 4.83
CA LEU A 201 5.92 20.30 3.49
C LEU A 201 4.78 21.34 3.46
N SER A 202 3.92 21.39 4.48
CA SER A 202 2.84 22.40 4.58
C SER A 202 3.38 23.84 4.72
N THR A 203 4.47 24.01 5.46
CA THR A 203 5.12 25.32 5.66
C THR A 203 5.81 25.89 4.41
N LYS A 204 5.90 25.14 3.29
CA LYS A 204 6.49 25.67 2.04
C LYS A 204 5.72 26.84 1.43
N ASN A 205 4.47 27.07 1.82
CA ASN A 205 3.63 28.15 1.30
C ASN A 205 3.20 29.20 2.35
N ALA A 206 3.85 29.25 3.51
CA ALA A 206 3.66 30.35 4.45
C ALA A 206 3.86 31.72 3.76
N ASP A 207 3.11 32.72 4.23
CA ASP A 207 3.29 34.11 3.83
C ASP A 207 4.74 34.53 4.09
N VAL A 208 5.38 35.12 3.09
CA VAL A 208 6.79 35.52 3.12
C VAL A 208 6.93 37.03 3.21
N ALA A 209 5.80 37.74 3.40
CA ALA A 209 5.73 39.17 3.62
C ALA A 209 6.35 39.52 4.98
N GLU A 210 7.66 39.72 4.97
CA GLU A 210 8.44 40.26 6.09
C GLU A 210 8.91 41.68 5.72
N PRO A 211 9.11 42.59 6.70
CA PRO A 211 9.59 43.95 6.43
C PRO A 211 10.92 44.02 5.65
N ASP A 212 11.75 42.98 5.76
CA ASP A 212 13.05 42.85 5.06
C ASP A 212 12.95 42.10 3.71
N ASN A 213 11.77 41.62 3.34
CA ASN A 213 11.51 40.82 2.15
C ASN A 213 10.34 41.36 1.31
N PRO A 214 10.45 42.58 0.73
CA PRO A 214 9.38 43.16 -0.07
C PRO A 214 9.14 42.40 -1.39
N VAL A 215 7.96 42.62 -1.97
CA VAL A 215 7.66 42.24 -3.35
C VAL A 215 8.55 43.04 -4.29
N THR A 216 9.13 42.35 -5.27
CA THR A 216 10.06 42.91 -6.26
C THR A 216 9.49 42.86 -7.68
N HIS A 217 8.67 41.86 -7.98
CA HIS A 217 7.96 41.74 -9.25
C HIS A 217 6.58 41.16 -8.97
N GLU A 218 5.59 41.58 -9.74
CA GLU A 218 4.24 41.04 -9.69
C GLU A 218 3.61 41.06 -11.08
N ALA A 219 2.66 40.17 -11.30
CA ALA A 219 1.80 40.12 -12.47
C ALA A 219 0.42 39.58 -12.09
N ARG A 220 -0.62 40.06 -12.77
CA ARG A 220 -1.99 39.53 -12.64
C ARG A 220 -2.37 38.79 -13.89
N VAL A 221 -3.01 37.65 -13.72
CA VAL A 221 -3.42 36.77 -14.82
C VAL A 221 -4.82 36.24 -14.56
N SER A 222 -5.57 36.02 -15.62
CA SER A 222 -6.89 35.39 -15.59
C SER A 222 -6.78 34.06 -16.32
N ILE A 223 -7.10 32.97 -15.63
CA ILE A 223 -7.09 31.61 -16.19
C ILE A 223 -8.48 31.02 -15.99
N SER A 224 -9.15 30.59 -17.06
CA SER A 224 -10.49 29.97 -16.98
C SER A 224 -11.54 30.77 -16.18
N ASN A 225 -11.47 32.11 -16.24
CA ASN A 225 -12.29 33.08 -15.49
C ASN A 225 -11.93 33.30 -14.00
N ASP A 226 -10.87 32.66 -13.49
CA ASP A 226 -10.33 32.94 -12.16
C ASP A 226 -9.13 33.89 -12.26
N GLU A 227 -9.10 34.92 -11.40
CA GLU A 227 -7.97 35.84 -11.30
C GLU A 227 -6.92 35.34 -10.31
N TYR A 228 -5.66 35.44 -10.72
CA TYR A 228 -4.50 35.09 -9.91
C TYR A 228 -3.49 36.24 -9.88
N GLU A 229 -2.89 36.45 -8.72
CA GLU A 229 -1.81 37.41 -8.51
C GLU A 229 -0.50 36.69 -8.19
N ILE A 230 0.48 36.79 -9.10
CA ILE A 230 1.78 36.13 -8.96
C ILE A 230 2.77 37.14 -8.42
N LYS A 231 3.29 36.92 -7.21
CA LYS A 231 4.25 37.80 -6.53
C LYS A 231 5.63 37.16 -6.38
N ARG A 232 6.66 37.94 -6.67
CA ARG A 232 8.07 37.61 -6.43
C ARG A 232 8.63 38.45 -5.29
N TYR A 233 9.15 37.80 -4.27
CA TYR A 233 9.78 38.46 -3.12
C TYR A 233 11.32 38.58 -3.26
N LYS A 234 11.93 39.53 -2.56
CA LYS A 234 13.38 39.83 -2.57
C LYS A 234 14.28 38.63 -2.28
N LYS A 235 13.95 37.80 -1.29
CA LYS A 235 14.64 36.54 -0.93
C LYS A 235 14.45 35.44 -1.98
N GLY A 236 13.67 35.72 -3.01
CA GLY A 236 13.53 34.88 -4.19
C GLY A 236 12.36 33.91 -4.13
N HIS A 237 11.37 34.14 -3.27
CA HIS A 237 10.18 33.30 -3.19
C HIS A 237 9.13 33.74 -4.22
N ILE A 238 8.41 32.77 -4.79
CA ILE A 238 7.22 33.01 -5.63
C ILE A 238 6.01 32.58 -4.83
N ARG A 239 4.99 33.44 -4.76
CA ARG A 239 3.66 33.13 -4.23
C ARG A 239 2.62 33.49 -5.27
N ILE A 240 1.58 32.68 -5.35
CA ILE A 240 0.43 32.93 -6.21
C ILE A 240 -0.76 33.02 -5.28
N PHE A 241 -1.52 34.09 -5.43
CA PHE A 241 -2.74 34.35 -4.69
C PHE A 241 -3.93 34.18 -5.63
N ASP A 242 -5.00 33.57 -5.15
CA ASP A 242 -6.26 33.48 -5.90
C ASP A 242 -7.13 34.74 -5.71
N SER A 243 -8.34 34.71 -6.24
CA SER A 243 -9.33 35.79 -6.15
C SER A 243 -9.78 36.10 -4.72
N ASN A 244 -9.63 35.15 -3.78
CA ASN A 244 -9.90 35.33 -2.35
C ASN A 244 -8.66 35.83 -1.59
N ASN A 245 -7.55 36.10 -2.29
CA ASN A 245 -6.26 36.48 -1.73
C ASN A 245 -5.66 35.38 -0.82
N GLU A 246 -5.97 34.12 -1.08
CA GLU A 246 -5.39 32.95 -0.42
C GLU A 246 -4.19 32.41 -1.21
N ILE A 247 -3.17 31.88 -0.51
CA ILE A 247 -1.96 31.38 -1.16
C ILE A 247 -2.22 30.02 -1.79
N CYS A 248 -2.06 29.93 -3.11
CA CYS A 248 -2.22 28.68 -3.83
C CYS A 248 -1.07 27.71 -3.54
N SER A 249 -1.41 26.47 -3.16
CA SER A 249 -0.45 25.44 -2.76
C SER A 249 0.43 24.94 -3.91
N SER A 250 -0.09 24.95 -5.14
CA SER A 250 0.47 24.31 -6.33
C SER A 250 1.11 25.30 -7.33
N SER A 251 1.96 26.22 -6.86
CA SER A 251 2.44 27.35 -7.68
C SER A 251 3.04 26.95 -9.05
N LYS A 252 3.69 25.77 -9.15
CA LYS A 252 4.29 25.31 -10.42
C LYS A 252 3.26 24.78 -11.43
N ALA A 253 2.15 24.21 -10.95
CA ALA A 253 1.04 23.80 -11.81
C ALA A 253 0.37 25.04 -12.41
N ILE A 254 0.01 26.02 -11.57
CA ILE A 254 -0.59 27.27 -12.04
C ILE A 254 0.32 27.99 -13.04
N LEU A 255 1.63 28.05 -12.80
CA LEU A 255 2.57 28.64 -13.78
C LEU A 255 2.60 27.89 -15.13
N ARG A 256 2.31 26.59 -15.17
CA ARG A 256 2.16 25.86 -16.44
C ARG A 256 0.91 26.29 -17.17
N ASP A 257 -0.20 26.45 -16.43
CA ASP A 257 -1.48 26.87 -17.00
C ASP A 257 -1.39 28.30 -17.54
N VAL A 258 -0.78 29.22 -16.78
CA VAL A 258 -0.45 30.58 -17.24
C VAL A 258 0.38 30.55 -18.51
N ASN A 259 1.43 29.72 -18.56
CA ASN A 259 2.27 29.61 -19.74
C ASN A 259 1.53 29.10 -20.98
N ARG A 260 0.54 28.21 -20.80
CA ARG A 260 -0.31 27.72 -21.90
C ARG A 260 -1.31 28.79 -22.34
N GLU A 261 -2.04 29.39 -21.41
CA GLU A 261 -3.09 30.37 -21.65
C GLU A 261 -2.54 31.63 -22.35
N TYR A 262 -1.41 32.14 -21.85
CA TYR A 262 -0.76 33.35 -22.38
C TYR A 262 0.30 33.06 -23.46
N ASN A 263 0.41 31.80 -23.90
CA ASN A 263 1.35 31.35 -24.91
C ASN A 263 2.79 31.88 -24.71
N LEU A 264 3.31 31.73 -23.48
CA LEU A 264 4.60 32.34 -23.09
C LEU A 264 5.82 31.59 -23.63
N GLY A 265 5.62 30.43 -24.28
CA GLY A 265 6.67 29.69 -25.00
C GLY A 265 7.66 28.91 -24.11
N PHE A 266 7.35 28.69 -22.83
CA PHE A 266 8.14 27.81 -21.98
C PHE A 266 7.74 26.35 -22.20
N LEU A 267 8.71 25.51 -22.57
CA LEU A 267 8.53 24.06 -22.77
C LEU A 267 8.47 23.28 -21.44
N GLU A 268 7.72 22.17 -21.42
CA GLU A 268 7.67 21.24 -20.27
C GLU A 268 9.07 20.69 -19.94
N ASP A 269 9.80 20.27 -20.96
CA ASP A 269 11.25 20.00 -20.92
C ASP A 269 11.95 21.04 -21.82
N PRO A 270 12.90 21.85 -21.32
CA PRO A 270 13.58 21.71 -20.03
C PRO A 270 13.05 22.58 -18.89
N HIS A 271 12.10 23.48 -19.15
CA HIS A 271 11.82 24.58 -18.22
C HIS A 271 11.05 24.11 -16.98
N PHE A 272 9.93 23.40 -17.15
CA PHE A 272 9.17 22.92 -15.99
C PHE A 272 9.77 21.67 -15.37
N LYS A 273 10.49 20.84 -16.12
CA LYS A 273 11.12 19.63 -15.59
C LYS A 273 12.38 19.93 -14.76
N TYR A 274 13.29 20.76 -15.27
CA TYR A 274 14.62 20.93 -14.66
C TYR A 274 14.84 22.28 -13.96
N LYS A 275 14.01 23.31 -14.22
CA LYS A 275 14.14 24.59 -13.51
C LYS A 275 13.27 24.63 -12.27
N ASN A 276 13.76 25.32 -11.24
CA ASN A 276 13.02 25.52 -10.00
C ASN A 276 11.91 26.60 -10.18
N THR A 277 10.89 26.55 -9.34
CA THR A 277 9.74 27.48 -9.37
C THR A 277 10.18 28.94 -9.24
N ARG A 278 11.28 29.18 -8.51
CA ARG A 278 11.84 30.52 -8.31
C ARG A 278 12.32 31.16 -9.62
N TRP A 279 12.97 30.38 -10.48
CA TRP A 279 13.49 30.88 -11.75
C TRP A 279 12.36 31.05 -12.75
N ILE A 280 11.55 30.01 -12.97
CA ILE A 280 10.49 30.04 -13.98
C ILE A 280 9.40 31.06 -13.66
N GLY A 281 9.03 31.22 -12.38
CA GLY A 281 8.05 32.23 -11.97
C GLY A 281 8.50 33.66 -12.23
N LEU A 282 9.79 33.97 -12.05
CA LEU A 282 10.32 35.30 -12.38
C LEU A 282 10.27 35.56 -13.89
N GLU A 283 10.67 34.59 -14.71
CA GLU A 283 10.68 34.74 -16.16
C GLU A 283 9.26 34.84 -16.74
N ILE A 284 8.29 34.14 -16.16
CA ILE A 284 6.87 34.29 -16.49
C ILE A 284 6.39 35.70 -16.15
N ILE A 285 6.61 36.20 -14.93
CA ILE A 285 6.22 37.58 -14.55
C ILE A 285 6.82 38.60 -15.52
N LYS A 286 8.10 38.47 -15.87
CA LYS A 286 8.76 39.37 -16.81
C LYS A 286 8.12 39.33 -18.20
N LYS A 287 7.79 38.15 -18.72
CA LYS A 287 7.15 38.03 -20.04
C LYS A 287 5.74 38.59 -20.06
N LEU A 288 4.95 38.34 -19.01
CA LEU A 288 3.60 38.90 -18.86
C LEU A 288 3.66 40.44 -18.87
N ASN A 289 4.54 41.03 -18.04
CA ASN A 289 4.70 42.48 -17.96
C ASN A 289 5.31 43.10 -19.24
N GLN A 290 5.89 42.30 -20.13
CA GLN A 290 6.36 42.74 -21.45
C GLN A 290 5.24 42.70 -22.50
N GLN A 291 4.25 41.82 -22.35
CA GLN A 291 3.08 41.73 -23.24
C GLN A 291 2.02 42.80 -22.93
N GLU A 292 1.99 43.31 -21.69
CA GLU A 292 1.08 44.39 -21.27
C GLU A 292 1.54 45.81 -21.69
N LYS A 293 2.69 45.94 -22.36
CA LYS A 293 3.22 47.20 -22.91
C LYS A 293 3.09 47.26 -24.42
#